data_AF-A0A1A2PVL7-F1
#
_entry.id   AF-A0A1A2PVL7-F1
#
_cell.length_a   1.000
_cell.length_b   1.000
_cell.length_c   1.000
_cell.angle_alpha   90.00
_cell.angle_beta   90.00
_cell.angle_gamma   90.00
#
_symmetry.space_group_name_H-M   'P 1'
#
loop_
_entity.id
_entity.type
_entity.pdbx_description
1 polymer ?
#
loop_
_entity_poly.entity_id
_entity_poly.type
_entity_poly.pdbx_seq_one_letter_code
_entity_poly.pdbx_strand_id
1 'polypeptide(L)'
;MSAQYNQYLKQYLVLYTDGGSNDVVARTAPTPQGPWSPEQPLVSSFQMPGGIYAPMIHPWSSGRDLYFNLSLWSAYDVMLMHTVLP
;
A
#
# COMPACT_ATOMS: atom_id res chain seq x y z
N MET A 1 -6.30 5.04 3.08
CA MET A 1 -4.96 4.99 3.69
C MET A 1 -4.96 3.91 4.75
N SER A 2 -3.93 3.08 4.81
CA SER A 2 -3.75 2.02 5.82
C SER A 2 -2.33 2.06 6.34
N ALA A 3 -2.15 1.92 7.65
CA ALA A 3 -0.83 1.99 8.30
C ALA A 3 -0.63 0.82 9.27
N GLN A 4 0.61 0.32 9.33
CA GLN A 4 1.02 -0.74 10.25
C GLN A 4 2.49 -0.56 10.62
N TYR A 5 2.88 -0.93 11.85
CA TYR A 5 4.29 -1.09 12.17
C TYR A 5 4.84 -2.41 11.62
N ASN A 6 5.86 -2.34 10.77
CA ASN A 6 6.54 -3.51 10.22
C ASN A 6 7.82 -3.80 11.01
N GLN A 7 7.88 -4.99 11.61
CA GLN A 7 9.01 -5.38 12.48
C GLN A 7 10.32 -5.62 11.72
N TYR A 8 10.26 -6.05 10.46
CA TYR A 8 11.44 -6.28 9.63
C TYR A 8 12.11 -4.95 9.25
N LEU A 9 11.33 -3.97 8.79
CA LEU A 9 11.81 -2.62 8.48
C LEU A 9 12.11 -1.80 9.74
N LYS A 10 11.56 -2.21 10.90
CA LYS A 10 11.52 -1.42 12.14
C LYS A 10 10.91 -0.02 11.96
N GLN A 11 9.95 0.08 11.05
CA GLN A 11 9.32 1.33 10.63
C GLN A 11 7.81 1.16 10.50
N TYR A 12 7.09 2.27 10.63
CA TYR A 12 5.71 2.38 10.19
C TYR A 12 5.68 2.35 8.67
N LEU A 13 4.84 1.49 8.10
CA LEU A 13 4.54 1.39 6.68
C LEU A 13 3.12 1.91 6.47
N VAL A 14 2.95 2.81 5.51
CA VAL A 14 1.64 3.33 5.10
C VAL A 14 1.41 3.10 3.61
N LEU A 15 0.20 2.67 3.25
CA LEU A 15 -0.28 2.52 1.89
C LEU A 15 -1.45 3.47 1.62
N TYR A 16 -1.46 4.11 0.46
CA TYR A 16 -2.57 4.94 -0.03
C TYR A 16 -2.53 5.07 -1.55
N THR A 17 -3.62 5.55 -2.15
CA THR A 17 -3.62 6.00 -3.55
C THR A 17 -3.17 7.45 -3.61
N ASP A 18 -2.17 7.76 -4.42
CA ASP A 18 -1.65 9.12 -4.55
C ASP A 18 -2.67 10.08 -5.21
N GLY A 19 -2.46 11.38 -5.04
CA GLY A 19 -3.34 12.40 -5.62
C GLY A 19 -3.04 12.75 -7.08
N GLY A 20 -1.95 12.24 -7.64
CA GLY A 20 -1.53 12.50 -9.02
C GLY A 20 -2.09 11.48 -9.99
N SER A 21 -1.51 10.27 -9.96
CA SER A 21 -1.83 9.19 -10.91
C SER A 21 -2.88 8.20 -10.39
N ASN A 22 -3.32 8.36 -9.13
CA ASN A 22 -4.13 7.40 -8.40
C ASN A 22 -3.46 6.01 -8.29
N ASP A 23 -2.12 5.99 -8.28
CA ASP A 23 -1.29 4.82 -8.07
C ASP A 23 -1.28 4.45 -6.58
N VAL A 24 -1.20 3.15 -6.27
CA VAL A 24 -0.96 2.72 -4.88
C VAL A 24 0.52 2.95 -4.57
N VAL A 25 0.78 3.77 -3.56
CA VAL A 25 2.12 4.08 -3.08
C VAL A 25 2.30 3.61 -1.64
N ALA A 26 3.53 3.24 -1.31
CA ALA A 26 3.99 2.98 0.04
C ALA A 26 4.95 4.07 0.52
N ARG A 27 4.92 4.35 1.82
CA ARG A 27 5.91 5.18 2.51
C ARG A 27 6.26 4.56 3.85
N THR A 28 7.46 4.83 4.33
CA THR A 28 7.92 4.39 5.64
C THR A 28 8.31 5.54 6.55
N ALA A 29 8.22 5.35 7.86
CA ALA A 29 8.66 6.33 8.86
C ALA A 29 9.13 5.65 10.16
N PRO A 30 10.07 6.26 10.90
CA PRO A 30 10.48 5.74 12.21
C PRO A 30 9.40 5.92 13.29
N THR A 31 8.46 6.86 13.10
CA THR A 31 7.34 7.12 14.03
C THR A 31 6.02 7.31 13.26
N PRO A 32 4.84 7.14 13.89
CA PRO A 32 3.55 7.28 13.20
C PRO A 32 3.32 8.62 12.49
N GLN A 33 3.98 9.67 12.97
CA GLN A 33 3.86 11.05 12.48
C GLN A 33 4.93 11.42 11.45
N GLY A 34 5.92 10.55 11.22
CA GLY A 34 7.02 10.79 10.27
C GLY A 34 8.41 10.91 10.92
N PRO A 35 9.39 11.53 10.22
CA PRO A 35 9.30 11.98 8.84
C PRO A 35 9.04 10.80 7.90
N TRP A 36 8.14 10.98 6.94
CA TRP A 36 7.80 9.96 5.95
C TRP A 36 8.81 9.97 4.79
N SER A 37 9.24 8.79 4.36
CA SER A 37 10.06 8.58 3.17
C SER A 37 9.44 9.21 1.92
N PRO A 38 10.17 9.34 0.80
CA PRO A 38 9.53 9.54 -0.50
C PRO A 38 8.52 8.42 -0.81
N GLU A 39 7.59 8.69 -1.73
CA GLU A 39 6.63 7.71 -2.22
C GLU A 39 7.33 6.60 -3.00
N GLN A 40 6.98 5.36 -2.71
CA GLN A 40 7.39 4.18 -3.44
C GLN A 40 6.16 3.57 -4.14
N PRO A 41 6.07 3.63 -5.49
CA PRO A 41 4.97 3.02 -6.22
C PRO A 41 4.93 1.49 -6.02
N LEU A 42 3.73 0.96 -5.78
CA LEU A 42 3.45 -0.48 -5.66
C LEU A 42 2.57 -1.01 -6.80
N VAL A 43 1.52 -0.26 -7.15
CA VAL A 43 0.58 -0.65 -8.21
C VAL A 43 0.26 0.59 -9.03
N SER A 44 0.48 0.53 -10.34
CA SER A 44 0.06 1.60 -11.22
C SER A 44 -1.42 1.48 -11.55
N SER A 45 -2.16 2.59 -11.48
CA SER A 45 -3.57 2.65 -11.87
C SER A 45 -3.79 2.28 -13.34
N PHE A 46 -2.78 2.51 -14.21
CA PHE A 46 -2.83 2.14 -15.62
C PHE A 46 -2.80 0.63 -15.86
N GLN A 47 -2.27 -0.15 -14.90
CA GLN A 47 -2.26 -1.62 -14.98
C GLN A 47 -3.61 -2.23 -14.60
N MET A 48 -4.49 -1.43 -13.99
CA MET A 48 -5.79 -1.86 -13.47
C MET A 48 -6.90 -0.95 -14.03
N PRO A 49 -7.30 -1.16 -15.30
CA PRO A 49 -8.31 -0.34 -15.95
C PRO A 49 -9.61 -0.36 -15.16
N GLY A 50 -10.27 0.80 -15.09
CA GLY A 50 -11.52 0.93 -14.35
C GLY A 50 -11.34 1.35 -12.89
N GLY A 51 -10.14 1.75 -12.46
CA GLY A 51 -9.92 2.52 -11.24
C GLY A 51 -9.70 1.66 -10.00
N ILE A 52 -8.64 2.00 -9.28
CA ILE A 52 -8.23 1.37 -8.03
C ILE A 52 -8.40 2.34 -6.87
N TYR A 53 -8.72 1.84 -5.68
CA TYR A 53 -8.84 2.69 -4.49
C TYR A 53 -8.71 1.90 -3.18
N ALA A 54 -8.52 2.66 -2.10
CA ALA A 54 -8.55 2.17 -0.72
C ALA A 54 -7.67 0.93 -0.42
N PRO A 55 -6.35 0.98 -0.68
CA PRO A 55 -5.45 -0.10 -0.28
C PRO A 55 -5.46 -0.27 1.24
N MET A 56 -5.60 -1.51 1.70
CA MET A 56 -5.68 -1.87 3.12
C MET A 56 -4.71 -3.00 3.43
N ILE A 57 -3.76 -2.77 4.35
CA ILE A 57 -2.73 -3.76 4.73
C ILE A 57 -3.43 -4.92 5.43
N HIS A 58 -3.29 -6.10 4.85
CA HIS A 58 -3.89 -7.32 5.38
C HIS A 58 -3.08 -7.82 6.59
N PRO A 59 -3.72 -8.33 7.67
CA PRO A 59 -3.02 -8.84 8.88
C PRO A 59 -2.04 -9.98 8.63
N TRP A 60 -2.06 -10.62 7.46
CA TRP A 60 -1.08 -11.63 7.05
C TRP A 60 0.29 -11.02 6.73
N SER A 61 0.37 -9.70 6.53
CA SER A 61 1.64 -9.00 6.30
C SER A 61 2.54 -9.13 7.50
N SER A 62 3.67 -9.81 7.32
CA SER A 62 4.67 -10.02 8.36
C SER A 62 6.06 -10.17 7.76
N GLY A 63 7.09 -9.78 8.50
CA GLY A 63 8.46 -9.79 7.99
C GLY A 63 8.57 -8.97 6.69
N ARG A 64 9.01 -9.62 5.62
CA ARG A 64 9.13 -9.02 4.28
C ARG A 64 7.85 -9.10 3.46
N ASP A 65 6.94 -9.99 3.80
CA ASP A 65 5.73 -10.20 3.02
C ASP A 65 4.73 -9.08 3.30
N LEU A 66 4.30 -8.42 2.23
CA LEU A 66 3.28 -7.38 2.26
C LEU A 66 2.06 -7.86 1.48
N TYR A 67 0.99 -8.17 2.21
CA TYR A 67 -0.32 -8.46 1.69
C TYR A 67 -1.24 -7.25 1.88
N PHE A 68 -2.01 -6.88 0.88
CA PHE A 68 -3.00 -5.82 1.01
C PHE A 68 -4.19 -6.05 0.11
N ASN A 69 -5.36 -5.66 0.58
CA ASN A 69 -6.56 -5.62 -0.24
C ASN A 69 -6.54 -4.36 -1.10
N LEU A 70 -7.01 -4.47 -2.34
CA LEU A 70 -7.17 -3.36 -3.27
C LEU A 70 -8.55 -3.42 -3.91
N SER A 71 -9.31 -2.33 -3.79
CA SER A 71 -10.66 -2.25 -4.34
C SER A 71 -10.64 -1.75 -5.78
N LEU A 72 -11.47 -2.36 -6.63
CA LEU A 72 -11.68 -1.99 -8.02
C LEU A 72 -13.05 -1.30 -8.17
N TRP A 73 -13.08 -0.04 -8.60
CA TRP A 73 -14.33 0.73 -8.70
C TRP A 73 -15.28 0.11 -9.75
N SER A 74 -14.75 -0.33 -10.90
CA SER A 74 -15.59 -0.60 -12.09
C SER A 74 -16.12 -2.00 -12.04
N ALA A 75 -15.29 -2.92 -11.55
CA ALA A 75 -15.64 -4.31 -11.34
C ALA A 75 -16.45 -4.51 -10.05
N TYR A 76 -16.44 -3.52 -9.14
CA TYR A 76 -17.02 -3.62 -7.80
C TYR A 76 -16.51 -4.87 -7.06
N ASP A 77 -15.19 -5.03 -7.05
CA ASP A 77 -14.50 -6.22 -6.55
C ASP A 77 -13.30 -5.82 -5.67
N VAL A 78 -12.81 -6.76 -4.88
CA VAL A 78 -11.65 -6.60 -3.99
C VAL A 78 -10.63 -7.69 -4.30
N MET A 79 -9.41 -7.25 -4.66
CA MET A 79 -8.29 -8.15 -4.90
C MET A 79 -7.40 -8.26 -3.67
N LEU A 80 -6.88 -9.46 -3.41
CA LEU A 80 -5.73 -9.64 -2.53
C LEU A 80 -4.44 -9.48 -3.34
N MET A 81 -3.63 -8.49 -2.95
CA MET A 81 -2.33 -8.20 -3.55
C MET A 81 -1.22 -8.74 -2.65
N HIS A 82 -0.10 -9.14 -3.25
CA HIS A 82 1.09 -9.56 -2.54
C HIS A 82 2.35 -9.01 -3.21
N THR A 83 3.28 -8.53 -2.41
CA THR A 83 4.63 -8.17 -2.82
C THR A 83 5.59 -8.36 -1.64
N VAL A 84 6.89 -8.17 -1.89
CA VAL A 84 7.93 -8.26 -0.87
C VAL A 84 8.61 -6.92 -0.65
N LEU A 85 8.84 -6.60 0.62
CA LEU A 85 9.59 -5.42 1.05
C LEU A 85 11.09 -5.61 0.76
N PRO A 86 11.81 -4.52 0.47
CA PRO A 86 13.23 -4.56 0.11
C PRO A 86 14.10 -5.26 1.17
#